data_AF-A0AAX4PCK2-F1
#
_entry.id   AF-A0AAX4PCK2-F1
#
_cell.length_a   1.000
_cell.length_b   1.000
_cell.length_c   1.000
_cell.angle_alpha   90.00
_cell.angle_beta   90.00
_cell.angle_gamma   90.00
#
_symmetry.space_group_name_H-M   'P 1'
#
loop_
_entity.id
_entity.type
_entity.pdbx_description
1 polymer ?
#
loop_
_entity_poly.entity_id
_entity_poly.type
_entity_poly.pdbx_seq_one_letter_code
_entity_poly.pdbx_strand_id
1 'polypeptide(L)'
;MPASKGAAGFCWQAVERALERARGANALRDIPTVPRRHGKFVLRLSENLRQKPKLEEASGVGPISRPKRLDPFERNNLDPDLVVCDLGSGHTVLLNKFPVVSPHLLVVTRDFEPQTDLSAADYRACLSVLGQWRGEDGGLAFYNSGPHSGMR
;
A
#
# COMPACT_ATOMS: atom_id res chain seq x y z
N MET A 1 -5.94 -36.63 2.94
CA MET A 1 -5.13 -35.41 2.73
C MET A 1 -6.05 -34.33 2.19
N PRO A 2 -6.45 -33.30 2.94
CA PRO A 2 -7.21 -32.21 2.36
C PRO A 2 -6.26 -31.43 1.44
N ALA A 3 -6.74 -31.10 0.23
CA ALA A 3 -6.01 -30.33 -0.75
C ALA A 3 -5.57 -28.99 -0.14
N SER A 4 -4.27 -28.69 -0.19
CA SER A 4 -3.80 -27.33 0.04
C SER A 4 -4.46 -26.43 -0.98
N LYS A 5 -5.24 -25.45 -0.53
CA LYS A 5 -5.68 -24.33 -1.37
C LYS A 5 -4.41 -23.64 -1.86
N GLY A 6 -3.97 -23.96 -3.08
CA GLY A 6 -2.82 -23.32 -3.70
C GLY A 6 -3.03 -21.81 -3.68
N ALA A 7 -2.03 -21.07 -3.19
CA ALA A 7 -2.04 -19.62 -3.19
C ALA A 7 -2.32 -19.15 -4.62
N ALA A 8 -3.49 -18.56 -4.86
CA ALA A 8 -3.80 -17.96 -6.14
C ALA A 8 -2.75 -16.89 -6.42
N GLY A 9 -2.03 -17.02 -7.53
CA GLY A 9 -1.06 -16.02 -7.96
C GLY A 9 -1.71 -14.66 -8.20
N PHE A 10 -0.92 -13.60 -8.18
CA PHE A 10 -1.40 -12.25 -8.48
C PHE A 10 -1.98 -12.17 -9.90
N CYS A 11 -3.18 -11.61 -10.02
CA CYS A 11 -3.79 -11.25 -11.30
C CYS A 11 -4.52 -9.90 -11.19
N TRP A 12 -4.67 -9.22 -12.33
CA TRP A 12 -5.29 -7.89 -12.35
C TRP A 12 -6.77 -7.91 -11.94
N GLN A 13 -7.52 -8.98 -12.24
CA GLN A 13 -8.90 -9.10 -11.77
C GLN A 13 -9.01 -9.15 -10.24
N ALA A 14 -7.97 -9.59 -9.53
CA ALA A 14 -7.97 -9.55 -8.06
C ALA A 14 -7.87 -8.10 -7.55
N VAL A 15 -7.12 -7.24 -8.24
CA VAL A 15 -7.01 -5.82 -7.93
C VAL A 15 -8.36 -5.13 -8.14
N GLU A 16 -9.03 -5.39 -9.27
CA GLU A 16 -10.36 -4.83 -9.57
C GLU A 16 -11.39 -5.21 -8.50
N ARG A 17 -11.45 -6.49 -8.13
CA ARG A 17 -12.33 -6.96 -7.04
C ARG A 17 -11.97 -6.32 -5.70
N ALA A 18 -10.69 -6.14 -5.39
CA ALA A 18 -10.28 -5.48 -4.16
C ALA A 18 -10.69 -4.00 -4.15
N LEU A 19 -10.55 -3.28 -5.28
CA LEU A 19 -11.00 -1.90 -5.39
C LEU A 19 -12.51 -1.77 -5.19
N GLU A 20 -13.30 -2.66 -5.79
CA GLU A 20 -14.75 -2.69 -5.62
C GLU A 20 -15.14 -2.90 -4.15
N ARG A 21 -14.54 -3.91 -3.48
CA ARG A 21 -14.77 -4.16 -2.05
C ARG A 21 -14.37 -2.97 -1.20
N ALA A 22 -13.14 -2.46 -1.36
CA ALA A 22 -12.62 -1.37 -0.57
C ALA A 22 -13.42 -0.06 -0.73
N ARG A 23 -13.95 0.20 -1.94
CA ARG A 23 -14.87 1.33 -2.17
C ARG A 23 -16.23 1.09 -1.51
N GLY A 24 -16.80 -0.10 -1.66
CA GLY A 24 -18.07 -0.47 -1.05
C GLY A 24 -18.05 -0.40 0.48
N ALA A 25 -16.92 -0.76 1.09
CA ALA A 25 -16.69 -0.70 2.53
C ALA A 25 -16.17 0.67 3.02
N ASN A 26 -15.90 1.62 2.12
CA ASN A 26 -15.24 2.89 2.44
C ASN A 26 -13.89 2.70 3.17
N ALA A 27 -13.19 1.61 2.86
CA ALA A 27 -11.90 1.25 3.44
C ALA A 27 -10.73 2.04 2.83
N LEU A 28 -10.90 2.54 1.59
CA LEU A 28 -9.95 3.40 0.90
C LEU A 28 -10.52 4.82 0.70
N ARG A 29 -9.65 5.83 0.71
CA ARG A 29 -10.02 7.23 0.50
C ARG A 29 -9.04 7.91 -0.45
N ASP A 30 -9.47 8.13 -1.69
CA ASP A 30 -8.68 8.86 -2.68
C ASP A 30 -8.34 10.28 -2.17
N ILE A 31 -7.07 10.66 -2.31
CA ILE A 31 -6.61 12.03 -2.07
C ILE A 31 -6.82 12.82 -3.38
N PRO A 32 -7.79 13.74 -3.42
CA PRO A 32 -8.08 14.47 -4.65
C PRO A 32 -6.89 15.35 -5.03
N THR A 33 -6.49 15.24 -6.29
CA THR A 33 -5.45 16.08 -6.89
C THR A 33 -5.80 16.45 -8.32
N VAL A 34 -5.36 17.63 -8.76
CA VAL A 34 -5.46 18.05 -10.16
C VAL A 34 -4.09 17.87 -10.82
N PRO A 35 -3.92 16.94 -11.78
CA PRO A 35 -2.68 16.78 -12.50
C PRO A 35 -2.48 17.92 -13.51
N ARG A 36 -1.29 18.50 -13.55
CA ARG A 36 -0.86 19.51 -14.51
C ARG A 36 0.47 19.08 -15.11
N ARG A 37 0.57 19.07 -16.45
CA ARG A 37 1.81 18.76 -17.15
C ARG A 37 2.66 20.02 -17.28
N HIS A 38 3.93 19.93 -16.94
CA HIS A 38 4.92 20.99 -17.14
C HIS A 38 6.18 20.39 -17.76
N GLY A 39 6.28 20.47 -19.10
CA GLY A 39 7.31 19.76 -19.85
C GLY A 39 7.24 18.25 -19.59
N LYS A 40 8.35 17.67 -19.12
CA LYS A 40 8.46 16.24 -18.74
C LYS A 40 7.90 15.89 -17.36
N PHE A 41 7.40 16.88 -16.61
CA PHE A 41 6.91 16.68 -15.25
C PHE A 41 5.38 16.61 -15.20
N VAL A 42 4.88 15.80 -14.28
CA VAL A 42 3.47 15.79 -13.86
C VAL A 42 3.40 16.34 -12.44
N LEU A 43 2.83 17.53 -12.30
CA LEU A 43 2.59 18.19 -11.01
C LEU A 43 1.18 17.87 -10.55
N ARG A 44 1.02 17.37 -9.33
CA ARG A 44 -0.29 17.11 -8.72
C ARG A 44 -0.49 18.08 -7.56
N LEU A 45 -1.47 18.97 -7.69
CA LEU A 45 -1.83 19.88 -6.61
C LEU A 45 -2.92 19.21 -5.76
N SER A 46 -2.67 19.07 -4.46
CA SER A 46 -3.70 18.71 -3.48
C SER A 46 -3.95 19.89 -2.57
N GLU A 47 -5.17 20.42 -2.60
CA GLU A 47 -5.57 21.50 -1.69
C GLU A 47 -5.78 20.99 -0.25
N ASN A 48 -6.05 19.69 -0.11
CA ASN A 48 -6.44 19.05 1.15
C ASN A 48 -5.28 18.38 1.92
N LEU A 49 -4.10 18.20 1.29
CA LEU A 49 -2.93 17.61 1.98
C LEU A 49 -2.40 18.47 3.14
N ARG A 50 -2.78 19.76 3.19
CA ARG A 50 -2.45 20.65 4.32
C ARG A 50 -3.18 20.24 5.61
N GLN A 51 -4.31 19.54 5.49
CA GLN A 51 -5.05 18.95 6.60
C GLN A 51 -4.64 17.49 6.78
N LYS A 52 -3.36 17.23 7.10
CA LYS A 52 -3.02 15.92 7.67
C LYS A 52 -3.87 15.72 8.91
N PRO A 53 -4.47 14.55 9.16
CA PRO A 53 -5.03 14.27 10.47
C PRO A 53 -3.89 14.51 11.45
N LYS A 54 -4.03 15.54 12.29
CA LYS A 54 -3.24 15.61 13.52
C LYS A 54 -3.60 14.31 14.20
N LEU A 55 -2.61 13.42 14.38
CA LEU A 55 -2.76 12.36 15.35
C LEU A 55 -3.22 13.10 16.61
N GLU A 56 -4.42 12.83 17.10
CA GLU A 56 -4.86 13.50 18.32
C GLU A 56 -3.79 13.21 19.37
N GLU A 57 -3.02 14.23 19.72
CA GLU A 57 -2.20 14.20 20.91
C GLU A 57 -3.21 14.07 22.02
N ALA A 58 -3.38 12.84 22.52
CA ALA A 58 -4.20 12.52 23.66
C ALA A 58 -3.88 13.52 24.77
N SER A 59 -4.73 14.52 24.86
CA SER A 59 -4.57 15.67 25.72
C SER A 59 -5.07 15.25 27.09
N GLY A 60 -4.14 15.02 28.00
CA GLY A 60 -4.39 14.93 29.43
C GLY A 60 -4.87 13.56 29.92
N VAL A 61 -3.98 12.86 30.65
CA VAL A 61 -4.17 12.27 31.99
C VAL A 61 -2.97 11.35 32.26
N GLY A 62 -2.03 11.80 33.11
CA GLY A 62 -0.98 10.99 33.76
C GLY A 62 0.02 10.25 32.85
N PRO A 63 1.07 9.62 33.42
CA PRO A 63 1.99 8.77 32.67
C PRO A 63 1.30 7.43 32.36
N ILE A 64 0.30 7.46 31.48
CA ILE A 64 -0.23 6.26 30.85
C ILE A 64 0.60 6.06 29.58
N SER A 65 1.27 4.92 29.50
CA SER A 65 1.99 4.43 28.33
C SER A 65 1.28 4.85 27.04
N ARG A 66 1.95 5.67 26.21
CA ARG A 66 1.49 5.97 24.85
C ARG A 66 1.06 4.64 24.22
N PRO A 67 -0.18 4.50 23.71
CA PRO A 67 -0.57 3.29 23.03
C PRO A 67 0.47 3.04 21.92
N LYS A 68 1.09 1.86 21.93
CA LYS A 68 2.02 1.44 20.87
C LYS A 68 1.31 1.72 19.55
N ARG A 69 1.88 2.57 18.70
CA ARG A 69 1.41 2.70 17.31
C ARG A 69 1.50 1.30 16.71
N LEU A 70 0.35 0.72 16.41
CA LEU A 70 0.27 -0.55 15.71
C LEU A 70 0.86 -0.37 14.32
N ASP A 71 1.74 -1.29 13.92
CA ASP A 71 2.25 -1.32 12.55
C ASP A 71 1.07 -1.64 11.62
N PRO A 72 0.71 -0.76 10.68
CA PRO A 72 -0.40 -0.99 9.76
C PRO A 72 -0.18 -2.16 8.81
N PHE A 73 1.04 -2.69 8.71
CA PHE A 73 1.41 -3.79 7.82
C PHE A 73 1.58 -5.14 8.54
N GLU A 74 1.50 -5.16 9.87
CA GLU A 74 1.39 -6.41 10.63
C GLU A 74 0.13 -7.18 10.20
N ARG A 75 0.27 -8.49 9.98
CA ARG A 75 -0.79 -9.33 9.40
C ARG A 75 -2.13 -9.27 10.15
N ASN A 76 -2.09 -9.12 11.48
CA ASN A 76 -3.28 -9.05 12.31
C ASN A 76 -3.94 -7.65 12.30
N ASN A 77 -3.25 -6.64 11.79
CA ASN A 77 -3.71 -5.25 11.71
C ASN A 77 -4.19 -4.87 10.30
N LEU A 78 -3.99 -5.75 9.30
CA LEU A 78 -4.41 -5.50 7.93
C LEU A 78 -5.94 -5.36 7.83
N ASP A 79 -6.38 -4.31 7.15
CA ASP A 79 -7.77 -4.14 6.77
C ASP A 79 -8.10 -5.15 5.66
N PRO A 80 -8.98 -6.14 5.90
CA PRO A 80 -9.26 -7.22 4.94
C PRO A 80 -9.87 -6.70 3.63
N ASP A 81 -10.51 -5.53 3.65
CA ASP A 81 -11.05 -4.91 2.45
C ASP A 81 -9.96 -4.33 1.55
N LEU A 82 -8.79 -4.01 2.11
CA LEU A 82 -7.62 -3.54 1.36
C LEU A 82 -6.72 -4.66 0.85
N VAL A 83 -6.91 -5.91 1.29
CA VAL A 83 -6.09 -7.06 0.86
C VAL A 83 -6.47 -7.46 -0.57
N VAL A 84 -5.47 -7.54 -1.46
CA VAL A 84 -5.64 -8.04 -2.83
C VAL A 84 -5.45 -9.56 -2.85
N CYS A 85 -4.26 -10.02 -2.45
CA CYS A 85 -3.92 -11.45 -2.34
C CYS A 85 -2.59 -11.63 -1.58
N ASP A 86 -2.35 -12.84 -1.08
CA ASP A 86 -0.99 -13.27 -0.73
C ASP A 86 -0.20 -13.54 -2.01
N LEU A 87 1.08 -13.17 -2.02
CA LEU A 87 1.97 -13.31 -3.16
C LEU A 87 3.19 -14.17 -2.80
N GLY A 88 3.28 -15.33 -3.44
CA GLY A 88 4.33 -16.32 -3.13
C GLY A 88 4.29 -16.75 -1.66
N SER A 89 5.45 -17.05 -1.09
CA SER A 89 5.60 -17.52 0.29
C SER A 89 5.93 -16.43 1.31
N GLY A 90 6.17 -15.18 0.89
CA GLY A 90 6.66 -14.12 1.78
C GLY A 90 5.91 -12.78 1.73
N HIS A 91 5.03 -12.55 0.75
CA HIS A 91 4.45 -11.22 0.54
C HIS A 91 2.93 -11.23 0.55
N THR A 92 2.36 -10.05 0.74
CA THR A 92 0.93 -9.74 0.56
C THR A 92 0.82 -8.47 -0.28
N VAL A 93 -0.11 -8.45 -1.23
CA VAL A 93 -0.42 -7.25 -2.03
C VAL A 93 -1.63 -6.56 -1.41
N LEU A 94 -1.50 -5.27 -1.18
CA LEU A 94 -2.53 -4.41 -0.58
C LEU A 94 -2.88 -3.25 -1.52
N LEU A 95 -4.08 -2.71 -1.38
CA LEU A 95 -4.41 -1.37 -1.84
C LEU A 95 -3.85 -0.34 -0.85
N ASN A 96 -3.27 0.74 -1.37
CA ASN A 96 -2.97 1.90 -0.54
C ASN A 96 -4.30 2.50 -0.05
N LYS A 97 -4.42 2.70 1.27
CA LYS A 97 -5.60 3.29 1.91
C LYS A 97 -5.88 4.73 1.49
N PHE A 98 -4.83 5.49 1.17
CA PHE A 98 -4.93 6.91 0.81
C PHE A 98 -4.24 7.20 -0.54
N PRO A 99 -4.74 6.64 -1.65
CA PRO A 99 -4.08 6.76 -2.93
C PRO A 99 -4.23 8.17 -3.52
N VAL A 100 -3.15 8.70 -4.10
CA VAL A 100 -3.19 9.90 -4.96
C VAL A 100 -3.41 9.54 -6.43
N VAL A 101 -2.92 8.37 -6.83
CA VAL A 101 -3.11 7.73 -8.14
C VAL A 101 -3.81 6.41 -7.86
N SER A 102 -4.85 6.07 -8.61
CA SER A 102 -5.59 4.83 -8.41
C SER A 102 -5.57 4.00 -9.70
N PRO A 103 -5.27 2.70 -9.63
CA PRO A 103 -4.84 1.96 -8.44
C PRO A 103 -3.41 2.29 -7.98
N HIS A 104 -3.18 2.20 -6.68
CA HIS A 104 -1.85 2.24 -6.06
C HIS A 104 -1.72 1.05 -5.12
N LEU A 105 -0.82 0.13 -5.46
CA LEU A 105 -0.60 -1.11 -4.75
C LEU A 105 0.62 -1.00 -3.83
N LEU A 106 0.56 -1.72 -2.71
CA LEU A 106 1.70 -1.95 -1.84
C LEU A 106 2.02 -3.46 -1.89
N VAL A 107 3.30 -3.79 -2.05
CA VAL A 107 3.80 -5.17 -1.88
C VAL A 107 4.53 -5.18 -0.56
N VAL A 108 3.93 -5.82 0.45
CA VAL A 108 4.47 -5.85 1.82
C VAL A 108 4.95 -7.25 2.17
N THR A 109 6.00 -7.35 2.98
CA THR A 109 6.42 -8.61 3.59
C THR A 109 5.37 -9.07 4.60
N ARG A 110 5.17 -10.39 4.72
CA ARG A 110 4.23 -10.97 5.69
C ARG A 110 4.79 -10.98 7.11
N ASP A 111 6.09 -11.17 7.20
CA ASP A 111 6.84 -11.01 8.43
C ASP A 111 7.49 -9.61 8.44
N PHE A 112 7.64 -9.03 9.63
CA PHE A 112 8.24 -7.71 9.76
C PHE A 112 9.69 -7.74 9.26
N GLU A 113 10.01 -6.85 8.32
CA GLU A 113 11.36 -6.58 7.86
C GLU A 113 11.63 -5.07 7.87
N PRO A 114 12.83 -4.62 8.27
CA PRO A 114 13.18 -3.21 8.25
C PRO A 114 13.28 -2.70 6.81
N GLN A 115 12.83 -1.47 6.56
CA GLN A 115 12.84 -0.87 5.23
C GLN A 115 14.25 -0.36 4.81
N THR A 116 15.23 -1.26 4.74
CA THR A 116 16.64 -0.93 4.41
C THR A 116 17.03 -1.47 3.04
N ASP A 117 16.98 -2.79 2.84
CA ASP A 117 17.47 -3.44 1.63
C ASP A 117 16.36 -4.28 1.00
N LEU A 118 16.47 -4.51 -0.31
CA LEU A 118 15.58 -5.42 -1.03
C LEU A 118 16.28 -6.75 -1.28
N SER A 119 15.63 -7.83 -0.89
CA SER A 119 16.03 -9.19 -1.23
C SER A 119 15.66 -9.54 -2.67
N ALA A 120 16.27 -10.59 -3.21
CA ALA A 120 15.85 -11.16 -4.50
C ALA A 120 14.37 -11.60 -4.52
N ALA A 121 13.80 -11.93 -3.35
CA ALA A 121 12.39 -12.27 -3.24
C ALA A 121 11.49 -11.04 -3.45
N ASP A 122 11.87 -9.88 -2.90
CA ASP A 122 11.14 -8.63 -3.05
C ASP A 122 11.13 -8.16 -4.51
N TYR A 123 12.28 -8.24 -5.19
CA TYR A 123 12.35 -7.93 -6.62
C TYR A 123 11.44 -8.83 -7.44
N ARG A 124 11.43 -10.15 -7.18
CA ARG A 124 10.53 -11.08 -7.88
C ARG A 124 9.07 -10.78 -7.61
N ALA A 125 8.71 -10.48 -6.37
CA ALA A 125 7.35 -10.12 -5.98
C ALA A 125 6.89 -8.87 -6.75
N CYS A 126 7.66 -7.78 -6.70
CA CYS A 126 7.36 -6.55 -7.44
C CYS A 126 7.28 -6.75 -8.96
N LEU A 127 8.21 -7.49 -9.56
CA LEU A 127 8.20 -7.77 -11.00
C LEU A 127 7.00 -8.64 -11.41
N SER A 128 6.56 -9.57 -10.56
CA SER A 128 5.36 -10.38 -10.84
C SER A 128 4.08 -9.53 -10.86
N VAL A 129 4.01 -8.49 -10.03
CA VAL A 129 2.91 -7.54 -10.00
C VAL A 129 2.96 -6.63 -11.22
N LEU A 130 4.09 -5.96 -11.46
CA LEU A 130 4.28 -5.08 -12.62
C LEU A 130 4.07 -5.80 -13.95
N GLY A 131 4.56 -7.03 -14.07
CA GLY A 131 4.48 -7.85 -15.28
C GLY A 131 3.06 -8.28 -15.65
N GLN A 132 2.07 -8.09 -14.78
CA GLN A 132 0.65 -8.36 -15.07
C GLN A 132 -0.13 -7.13 -15.52
N TRP A 133 0.46 -5.92 -15.43
CA TRP A 133 -0.16 -4.72 -15.96
C TRP A 133 -0.24 -4.78 -17.49
N ARG A 134 -1.38 -4.35 -18.04
CA ARG A 134 -1.68 -4.37 -19.49
C ARG A 134 -2.17 -3.03 -20.02
N GLY A 135 -2.17 -1.98 -19.19
CA GLY A 135 -2.56 -0.64 -19.62
C GLY A 135 -1.50 -0.01 -20.52
N GLU A 136 -1.92 0.99 -21.30
CA GLU A 136 -1.07 1.71 -22.25
C GLU A 136 -0.01 2.57 -21.55
N ASP A 137 -0.36 3.15 -20.40
CA ASP A 137 0.57 3.85 -19.52
C ASP A 137 1.36 2.80 -18.72
N GLY A 138 2.66 2.64 -18.95
CA GLY A 138 3.47 1.67 -18.21
C GLY A 138 3.37 1.77 -16.68
N GLY A 139 3.65 0.68 -15.97
CA GLY A 139 3.67 0.66 -14.50
C GLY A 139 4.97 1.20 -13.90
N LEU A 140 4.89 1.76 -12.69
CA LEU A 140 6.05 2.18 -11.90
C LEU A 140 6.03 1.49 -10.53
N ALA A 141 7.12 0.80 -10.18
CA ALA A 141 7.40 0.42 -8.80
C ALA A 141 8.56 1.25 -8.25
N PHE A 142 8.48 1.62 -6.99
CA PHE A 142 9.52 2.34 -6.28
C PHE A 142 9.62 1.81 -4.84
N TYR A 143 10.79 1.97 -4.24
CA TYR A 143 11.07 1.59 -2.86
C TYR A 143 11.89 2.70 -2.20
N ASN A 144 11.37 3.22 -1.09
CA ASN A 144 11.99 4.32 -0.37
C ASN A 144 12.81 3.74 0.79
N SER A 145 14.14 3.77 0.69
CA SER A 145 15.04 3.27 1.73
C SER A 145 15.91 4.38 2.34
N GLY A 146 16.06 4.33 3.67
CA GLY A 146 16.89 5.25 4.43
C GLY A 146 16.18 6.54 4.88
N PRO A 147 16.78 7.28 5.81
CA PRO A 147 16.13 8.36 6.57
C PRO A 147 15.73 9.58 5.72
N HIS A 148 16.31 9.73 4.53
CA HIS A 148 16.05 10.87 3.64
C HIS A 148 15.16 10.52 2.44
N SER A 149 14.64 9.29 2.37
CA SER A 149 13.82 8.81 1.24
C SER A 149 12.35 9.22 1.29
N GLY A 150 11.96 10.02 2.29
CA GLY A 150 10.56 10.34 2.55
C GLY A 150 9.82 9.33 3.44
N MET A 151 10.53 8.34 3.98
CA MET A 151 10.05 7.47 5.05
C MET A 151 9.74 8.30 6.31
N ARG A 152 8.47 8.32 6.76
CA ARG A 152 8.00 9.03 7.96
C ARG A 152 6.86 8.28 8.63
#